data_AF-A0A959G4L5-F1
#
_entry.id   AF-A0A959G4L5-F1
#
_cell.length_a   1.000
_cell.length_b   1.000
_cell.length_c   1.000
_cell.angle_alpha   90.00
_cell.angle_beta   90.00
_cell.angle_gamma   90.00
#
_symmetry.space_group_name_H-M   'P 1'
#
loop_
_entity.id
_entity.type
_entity.pdbx_description
1 polymer ?
#
loop_
_entity_poly.entity_id
_entity_poly.type
_entity_poly.pdbx_seq_one_letter_code
_entity_poly.pdbx_strand_id
1 'polypeptide(L)'
;MQRPKIYASDVSNLSDARYFAAMGVDLIGFELSEQTDVQKIAEIISWVEGPAIAVEITEDSWTPKVLEGIDVLKPAYLVLPIYWNDIPHFGEKEVLTKKYMDEVAEEDAAIIRICDVSLASLSEAQLAALKSEQNVYLEAAWTGDDVDFAVTHFPKLGMVIRGGEEEAPGIKSFDELDEFFERVESF
;
A
#
# COMPACT_ATOMS: atom_id res chain seq x y z
N MET A 1 4.19 -21.55 -6.45
CA MET A 1 4.81 -20.30 -5.99
C MET A 1 3.77 -19.58 -5.13
N GLN A 2 4.15 -18.76 -4.15
CA GLN A 2 3.17 -17.92 -3.44
C GLN A 2 2.98 -16.64 -4.26
N ARG A 3 1.73 -16.24 -4.52
CA ARG A 3 1.45 -14.95 -5.17
C ARG A 3 2.06 -13.80 -4.36
N PRO A 4 2.60 -12.74 -4.99
CA PRO A 4 3.05 -11.57 -4.24
C PRO A 4 1.88 -10.96 -3.47
N LYS A 5 2.17 -10.34 -2.32
CA LYS A 5 1.16 -9.57 -1.60
C LYS A 5 0.84 -8.31 -2.39
N ILE A 6 -0.43 -7.94 -2.50
CA ILE A 6 -0.87 -6.74 -3.21
C ILE A 6 -1.55 -5.80 -2.23
N TYR A 7 -1.10 -4.54 -2.22
CA TYR A 7 -1.65 -3.46 -1.43
C TYR A 7 -2.19 -2.37 -2.34
N ALA A 8 -3.52 -2.20 -2.37
CA ALA A 8 -4.17 -1.08 -3.02
C ALA A 8 -4.19 0.14 -2.08
N SER A 9 -3.34 1.12 -2.36
CA SER A 9 -3.20 2.37 -1.59
C SER A 9 -4.09 3.48 -2.16
N ASP A 10 -4.36 4.50 -1.34
CA ASP A 10 -5.06 5.72 -1.72
C ASP A 10 -6.47 5.46 -2.30
N VAL A 11 -7.23 4.58 -1.64
CA VAL A 11 -8.62 4.29 -2.00
C VAL A 11 -9.54 5.29 -1.31
N SER A 12 -10.43 5.93 -2.08
CA SER A 12 -11.29 7.02 -1.57
C SER A 12 -12.78 6.88 -1.92
N ASN A 13 -13.14 5.84 -2.67
CA ASN A 13 -14.52 5.55 -3.09
C ASN A 13 -14.84 4.03 -3.02
N LEU A 14 -16.14 3.71 -3.05
CA LEU A 14 -16.63 2.33 -2.93
C LEU A 14 -16.38 1.47 -4.17
N SER A 15 -16.34 2.08 -5.37
CA SER A 15 -16.14 1.36 -6.62
C SER A 15 -14.73 0.74 -6.67
N ASP A 16 -13.71 1.53 -6.33
CA ASP A 16 -12.33 1.07 -6.23
C ASP A 16 -12.18 -0.02 -5.17
N ALA A 17 -12.73 0.21 -3.98
CA ALA A 17 -12.59 -0.73 -2.88
C ALA A 17 -13.21 -2.10 -3.23
N ARG A 18 -14.35 -2.11 -3.94
CA ARG A 18 -14.97 -3.34 -4.43
C ARG A 18 -14.17 -3.99 -5.56
N TYR A 19 -13.65 -3.19 -6.49
CA TYR A 19 -12.80 -3.70 -7.57
C TYR A 19 -11.57 -4.41 -6.99
N PHE A 20 -10.83 -3.75 -6.10
CA PHE A 20 -9.64 -4.33 -5.48
C PHE A 20 -9.95 -5.55 -4.62
N ALA A 21 -11.06 -5.53 -3.88
CA ALA A 21 -11.51 -6.71 -3.14
C ALA A 21 -11.87 -7.89 -4.06
N ALA A 22 -12.50 -7.62 -5.21
CA ALA A 22 -12.79 -8.65 -6.22
C ALA A 22 -11.51 -9.21 -6.87
N MET A 23 -10.49 -8.38 -7.06
CA MET A 23 -9.14 -8.78 -7.48
C MET A 23 -8.33 -9.48 -6.37
N GLY A 24 -8.91 -9.60 -5.18
CA GLY A 24 -8.31 -10.34 -4.08
C GLY A 24 -7.03 -9.70 -3.55
N VAL A 25 -6.91 -8.37 -3.57
CA VAL A 25 -5.76 -7.70 -2.94
C VAL A 25 -5.69 -8.06 -1.45
N ASP A 26 -4.49 -8.04 -0.88
CA ASP A 26 -4.27 -8.39 0.52
C ASP A 26 -4.58 -7.19 1.44
N LEU A 27 -4.29 -5.96 1.00
CA LEU A 27 -4.53 -4.73 1.75
C LEU A 27 -5.28 -3.69 0.91
N ILE A 28 -6.17 -2.94 1.55
CA ILE A 28 -6.73 -1.68 1.03
C ILE A 28 -6.43 -0.55 2.01
N GLY A 29 -5.89 0.55 1.50
CA GLY A 29 -5.48 1.71 2.28
C GLY A 29 -6.36 2.92 2.04
N PHE A 30 -6.70 3.60 3.14
CA PHE A 30 -7.46 4.84 3.13
C PHE A 30 -6.67 5.94 3.82
N GLU A 31 -6.56 7.10 3.17
CA GLU A 31 -5.90 8.26 3.75
C GLU A 31 -6.68 8.84 4.93
N LEU A 32 -5.97 9.14 6.01
CA LEU A 32 -6.49 9.74 7.22
C LEU A 32 -5.69 10.98 7.61
N SER A 33 -6.41 12.10 7.58
CA SER A 33 -5.98 13.41 8.02
C SER A 33 -7.04 14.04 8.94
N GLU A 34 -6.77 15.23 9.48
CA GLU A 34 -7.76 16.01 10.20
C GLU A 34 -8.95 16.45 9.34
N GLN A 35 -8.83 16.44 8.01
CA GLN A 35 -9.91 16.85 7.10
C GLN A 35 -10.70 15.65 6.58
N THR A 36 -10.20 14.43 6.78
CA THR A 36 -10.85 13.20 6.36
C THR A 36 -12.24 13.03 7.00
N ASP A 37 -13.22 12.66 6.17
CA ASP A 37 -14.52 12.17 6.63
C ASP A 37 -14.39 10.68 6.97
N VAL A 38 -14.10 10.41 8.24
CA VAL A 38 -13.91 9.05 8.76
C VAL A 38 -15.18 8.20 8.62
N GLN A 39 -16.36 8.81 8.70
CA GLN A 39 -17.63 8.06 8.59
C GLN A 39 -17.84 7.58 7.15
N LYS A 40 -17.47 8.40 6.15
CA LYS A 40 -17.47 7.97 4.75
C LYS A 40 -16.55 6.76 4.53
N ILE A 41 -15.36 6.74 5.12
CA ILE A 41 -14.44 5.59 5.03
C ILE A 41 -15.04 4.36 5.72
N ALA A 42 -15.57 4.52 6.94
CA ALA A 42 -16.21 3.43 7.67
C ALA A 42 -17.39 2.82 6.89
N GLU A 43 -18.17 3.65 6.19
CA GLU A 43 -19.22 3.19 5.29
C GLU A 43 -18.64 2.35 4.16
N ILE A 44 -17.59 2.80 3.46
CA ILE A 44 -16.93 2.02 2.39
C ILE A 44 -16.46 0.66 2.93
N ILE A 45 -15.75 0.64 4.06
CA ILE A 45 -15.24 -0.60 4.68
C ILE A 45 -16.38 -1.59 4.97
N SER A 46 -17.56 -1.11 5.39
CA SER A 46 -18.70 -1.99 5.69
C SER A 46 -19.25 -2.76 4.48
N TRP A 47 -18.89 -2.36 3.26
CA TRP A 47 -19.30 -2.99 2.01
C TRP A 47 -18.21 -3.84 1.36
N VAL A 48 -17.06 -3.98 2.01
CA VAL A 48 -15.86 -4.62 1.46
C VAL A 48 -15.44 -5.77 2.37
N GLU A 49 -15.27 -6.95 1.79
CA GLU A 49 -14.81 -8.15 2.48
C GLU A 49 -13.56 -8.71 1.79
N GLY A 50 -12.66 -9.32 2.58
CA GLY A 50 -11.46 -9.98 2.08
C GLY A 50 -10.17 -9.26 2.48
N PRO A 51 -9.86 -8.08 1.91
CA PRO A 51 -8.62 -7.35 2.21
C PRO A 51 -8.54 -6.88 3.66
N ALA A 52 -7.32 -6.86 4.21
CA ALA A 52 -7.04 -6.17 5.46
C ALA A 52 -7.10 -4.65 5.25
N ILE A 53 -7.58 -3.93 6.25
CA ILE A 53 -7.69 -2.47 6.18
C ILE A 53 -6.39 -1.83 6.69
N ALA A 54 -5.82 -0.96 5.86
CA ALA A 54 -4.75 -0.05 6.20
C ALA A 54 -5.28 1.39 6.32
N VAL A 55 -4.77 2.13 7.29
CA VAL A 55 -5.02 3.57 7.44
C VAL A 55 -3.70 4.29 7.18
N GLU A 56 -3.71 5.17 6.19
CA GLU A 56 -2.54 5.91 5.72
C GLU A 56 -2.53 7.29 6.35
N ILE A 57 -1.62 7.52 7.29
CA ILE A 57 -1.54 8.81 7.97
C ILE A 57 -0.89 9.81 7.02
N THR A 58 -1.54 10.93 6.77
CA THR A 58 -1.03 12.01 5.89
C THR A 58 -0.65 13.29 6.64
N GLU A 59 -0.84 13.30 7.96
CA GLU A 59 -0.38 14.37 8.85
C GLU A 59 1.15 14.36 9.02
N ASP A 60 1.67 15.26 9.85
CA ASP A 60 3.05 15.25 10.33
C ASP A 60 3.19 14.89 11.82
N SER A 61 2.06 14.74 12.52
CA SER A 61 1.99 14.52 13.96
C SER A 61 0.66 13.89 14.41
N TRP A 62 0.67 13.28 15.61
CA TRP A 62 -0.53 12.68 16.20
C TRP A 62 -1.50 13.75 16.68
N THR A 63 -2.69 13.81 16.07
CA THR A 63 -3.76 14.70 16.52
C THR A 63 -4.90 13.89 17.15
N PRO A 64 -5.70 14.49 18.06
CA PRO A 64 -6.85 13.79 18.64
C PRO A 64 -7.82 13.24 17.59
N LYS A 65 -7.99 13.95 16.47
CA LYS A 65 -8.89 13.53 15.38
C LYS A 65 -8.33 12.34 14.60
N VAL A 66 -7.02 12.30 14.36
CA VAL A 66 -6.37 11.13 13.76
C VAL A 66 -6.50 9.91 14.67
N LEU A 67 -6.24 10.08 15.97
CA LEU A 67 -6.36 8.98 16.94
C LEU A 67 -7.80 8.45 17.04
N GLU A 68 -8.79 9.34 17.10
CA GLU A 68 -10.21 8.97 17.05
C GLU A 68 -10.55 8.25 15.73
N GLY A 69 -10.02 8.72 14.61
CA GLY A 69 -10.18 8.08 13.31
C GLY A 69 -9.65 6.64 13.30
N ILE A 70 -8.46 6.40 13.84
CA ILE A 70 -7.88 5.07 13.99
C ILE A 70 -8.77 4.17 14.85
N ASP A 71 -9.32 4.69 15.94
CA ASP A 71 -10.21 3.94 16.85
C ASP A 71 -11.55 3.59 16.21
N VAL A 72 -12.09 4.46 15.35
CA VAL A 72 -13.31 4.20 14.58
C VAL A 72 -13.07 3.15 13.50
N LEU A 73 -12.00 3.31 12.71
CA LEU A 73 -11.72 2.47 11.55
C LEU A 73 -11.16 1.10 11.92
N LYS A 74 -10.53 0.98 13.11
CA LYS A 74 -9.92 -0.25 13.63
C LYS A 74 -9.06 -0.99 12.60
N PRO A 75 -8.08 -0.29 11.98
CA PRO A 75 -7.29 -0.90 10.93
C PRO A 75 -6.39 -2.00 11.48
N ALA A 76 -6.08 -2.97 10.62
CA ALA A 76 -5.03 -3.96 10.89
C ALA A 76 -3.63 -3.36 10.67
N TYR A 77 -3.53 -2.39 9.73
CA TYR A 77 -2.28 -1.74 9.35
C TYR A 77 -2.35 -0.22 9.54
N LEU A 78 -1.28 0.37 10.08
CA LEU A 78 -1.04 1.81 10.03
C LEU A 78 0.13 2.08 9.09
N VAL A 79 -0.05 3.01 8.15
CA VAL A 79 1.01 3.44 7.24
C VAL A 79 1.46 4.83 7.63
N LEU A 80 2.73 4.97 7.97
CA LEU A 80 3.31 6.23 8.43
C LEU A 80 4.14 6.91 7.33
N PRO A 81 4.10 8.25 7.24
CA PRO A 81 4.94 9.04 6.35
C PRO A 81 6.44 8.82 6.58
N ILE A 82 7.23 9.20 5.56
CA ILE A 82 8.68 8.98 5.50
C ILE A 82 9.44 9.54 6.70
N TYR A 83 9.04 10.75 7.12
CA TYR A 83 9.71 11.51 8.17
C TYR A 83 9.07 11.36 9.54
N TRP A 84 8.15 10.39 9.70
CA TRP A 84 7.48 10.18 10.96
C TRP A 84 8.40 9.47 11.95
N ASN A 85 8.77 10.15 13.04
CA ASN A 85 9.75 9.64 14.00
C ASN A 85 9.12 9.16 15.32
N ASP A 86 7.88 9.56 15.60
CA ASP A 86 7.17 9.13 16.81
C ASP A 86 6.22 7.98 16.45
N ILE A 87 6.64 6.74 16.73
CA ILE A 87 5.85 5.53 16.44
C ILE A 87 5.31 4.97 17.76
N PRO A 88 4.10 5.39 18.20
CA PRO A 88 3.44 4.81 19.35
C PRO A 88 3.27 3.30 19.19
N HIS A 89 3.21 2.60 20.32
CA HIS A 89 2.79 1.21 20.32
C HIS A 89 1.27 1.15 20.12
N PHE A 90 0.83 0.76 18.93
CA PHE A 90 -0.58 0.64 18.57
C PHE A 90 -1.20 -0.74 18.90
N GLY A 91 -0.60 -1.47 19.83
CA GLY A 91 -1.05 -2.79 20.25
C GLY A 91 -0.76 -3.84 19.17
N GLU A 92 -1.82 -4.54 18.73
CA GLU A 92 -1.73 -5.62 17.73
C GLU A 92 -1.65 -5.13 16.27
N LYS A 93 -1.77 -3.81 16.02
CA LYS A 93 -1.71 -3.25 14.66
C LYS A 93 -0.29 -3.36 14.11
N GLU A 94 -0.17 -3.80 12.86
CA GLU A 94 1.09 -3.74 12.13
C GLU A 94 1.37 -2.31 11.65
N VAL A 95 2.61 -1.83 11.81
CA VAL A 95 3.02 -0.48 11.38
C VAL A 95 3.94 -0.61 10.19
N LEU A 96 3.51 -0.06 9.05
CA LEU A 96 4.29 0.10 7.84
C LEU A 96 4.85 1.51 7.79
N THR A 97 6.16 1.67 7.61
CA THR A 97 6.78 2.99 7.46
C THR A 97 7.22 3.21 6.02
N LYS A 98 6.85 4.35 5.42
CA LYS A 98 7.35 4.71 4.10
C LYS A 98 8.82 5.12 4.21
N LYS A 99 9.64 4.76 3.23
CA LYS A 99 11.06 5.16 3.12
C LYS A 99 11.46 5.24 1.66
N TYR A 100 12.36 6.16 1.33
CA TYR A 100 13.02 6.12 0.02
C TYR A 100 13.95 4.91 -0.09
N MET A 101 14.30 4.51 -1.32
CA MET A 101 15.19 3.37 -1.58
C MET A 101 16.56 3.48 -0.89
N ASP A 102 17.09 4.70 -0.75
CA ASP A 102 18.42 4.95 -0.20
C ASP A 102 18.41 5.17 1.32
N GLU A 103 17.23 5.19 1.95
CA GLU A 103 17.10 5.35 3.38
C GLU A 103 17.23 4.03 4.13
N VAL A 104 18.09 4.03 5.15
CA VAL A 104 18.26 2.90 6.05
C VAL A 104 16.96 2.64 6.80
N ALA A 105 16.51 1.38 6.78
CA ALA A 105 15.43 0.92 7.66
C ALA A 105 16.02 0.24 8.90
N GLU A 106 15.23 0.27 9.99
CA GLU A 106 15.52 -0.55 11.16
C GLU A 106 15.40 -2.04 10.80
N GLU A 107 16.16 -2.87 11.51
CA GLU A 107 16.10 -4.32 11.34
C GLU A 107 14.68 -4.83 11.70
N ASP A 108 14.15 -5.75 10.90
CA ASP A 108 12.80 -6.33 11.02
C ASP A 108 11.61 -5.35 10.87
N ALA A 109 11.85 -4.08 10.54
CA ALA A 109 10.77 -3.13 10.29
C ALA A 109 9.92 -3.54 9.07
N ALA A 110 8.61 -3.37 9.19
CA ALA A 110 7.72 -3.46 8.04
C ALA A 110 7.73 -2.11 7.31
N ILE A 111 8.01 -2.14 6.01
CA ILE A 111 8.36 -0.93 5.25
C ILE A 111 7.70 -0.92 3.88
N ILE A 112 7.45 0.30 3.41
CA ILE A 112 7.09 0.58 2.03
C ILE A 112 8.24 1.38 1.43
N ARG A 113 8.93 0.78 0.47
CA ARG A 113 9.99 1.42 -0.30
C ARG A 113 9.39 2.19 -1.46
N ILE A 114 9.72 3.47 -1.57
CA ILE A 114 9.27 4.31 -2.69
C ILE A 114 10.32 4.28 -3.79
N CYS A 115 9.92 3.82 -4.97
CA CYS A 115 10.73 3.71 -6.16
C CYS A 115 10.14 4.56 -7.28
N ASP A 116 10.80 5.68 -7.56
CA ASP A 116 10.45 6.67 -8.57
C ASP A 116 11.15 6.42 -9.93
N VAL A 117 11.87 5.31 -10.04
CA VAL A 117 12.54 4.84 -11.26
C VAL A 117 12.07 3.43 -11.63
N SER A 118 12.32 2.99 -12.86
CA SER A 118 12.11 1.58 -13.22
C SER A 118 12.99 0.67 -12.37
N LEU A 119 12.48 -0.52 -12.03
CA LEU A 119 13.20 -1.50 -11.22
C LEU A 119 14.49 -1.97 -11.91
N ALA A 120 14.53 -1.95 -13.24
CA ALA A 120 15.73 -2.26 -14.02
C ALA A 120 16.87 -1.23 -13.80
N SER A 121 16.55 -0.04 -13.29
CA SER A 121 17.52 1.03 -13.01
C SER A 121 18.01 1.04 -11.56
N LEU A 122 17.51 0.13 -10.71
CA LEU A 122 17.96 0.04 -9.32
C LEU A 122 19.41 -0.44 -9.23
N SER A 123 20.15 0.17 -8.30
CA SER A 123 21.52 -0.22 -8.00
C SER A 123 21.60 -1.59 -7.31
N GLU A 124 22.78 -2.23 -7.35
CA GLU A 124 23.01 -3.50 -6.65
C GLU A 124 22.71 -3.42 -5.15
N ALA A 125 23.01 -2.27 -4.53
CA ALA A 125 22.74 -2.03 -3.11
C ALA A 125 21.23 -2.00 -2.81
N GLN A 126 20.45 -1.31 -3.65
CA GLN A 126 18.99 -1.24 -3.53
C GLN A 126 18.34 -2.61 -3.76
N LEU A 127 18.78 -3.36 -4.77
CA LEU A 127 18.32 -4.72 -5.03
C LEU A 127 18.68 -5.67 -3.88
N ALA A 128 19.84 -5.49 -3.24
CA ALA A 128 20.23 -6.28 -2.07
C ALA A 128 19.35 -5.97 -0.85
N ALA A 129 19.01 -4.70 -0.61
CA ALA A 129 18.12 -4.28 0.46
C ALA A 129 16.75 -4.97 0.33
N LEU A 130 16.11 -4.86 -0.84
CA LEU A 130 14.81 -5.49 -1.12
C LEU A 130 14.80 -7.02 -0.93
N LYS A 131 15.95 -7.69 -1.11
CA LYS A 131 16.07 -9.15 -0.88
C LYS A 131 16.23 -9.52 0.59
N SER A 132 16.86 -8.65 1.37
CA SER A 132 17.15 -8.90 2.78
C SER A 132 15.93 -8.65 3.69
N GLU A 133 15.08 -7.71 3.30
CA GLU A 133 13.91 -7.28 4.06
C GLU A 133 12.79 -8.32 4.01
N GLN A 134 12.27 -8.73 5.17
CA GLN A 134 11.25 -9.78 5.23
C GLN A 134 9.83 -9.29 5.00
N ASN A 135 9.52 -8.04 5.38
CA ASN A 135 8.19 -7.43 5.28
C ASN A 135 8.27 -6.10 4.52
N VAL A 136 8.62 -6.21 3.23
CA VAL A 136 8.80 -5.06 2.35
C VAL A 136 7.70 -5.03 1.29
N TYR A 137 7.13 -3.85 1.11
CA TYR A 137 6.32 -3.49 -0.05
C TYR A 137 7.10 -2.49 -0.91
N LEU A 138 6.90 -2.52 -2.22
CA LEU A 138 7.42 -1.53 -3.15
C LEU A 138 6.27 -0.70 -3.70
N GLU A 139 6.37 0.60 -3.54
CA GLU A 139 5.53 1.59 -4.21
C GLU A 139 6.29 2.10 -5.43
N ALA A 140 5.78 1.78 -6.62
CA ALA A 140 6.41 2.10 -7.90
C ALA A 140 5.36 2.41 -8.96
N ALA A 141 5.77 3.08 -10.03
CA ALA A 141 5.00 3.15 -11.27
C ALA A 141 5.17 1.84 -12.04
N TRP A 142 4.33 0.85 -11.73
CA TRP A 142 4.46 -0.51 -12.27
C TRP A 142 4.28 -0.54 -13.79
N THR A 143 5.33 -0.92 -14.50
CA THR A 143 5.23 -1.35 -15.90
C THR A 143 5.17 -2.88 -15.97
N GLY A 144 4.72 -3.42 -17.11
CA GLY A 144 4.72 -4.86 -17.33
C GLY A 144 6.10 -5.52 -17.11
N ASP A 145 7.16 -4.87 -17.58
CA ASP A 145 8.54 -5.36 -17.40
C ASP A 145 8.98 -5.32 -15.92
N ASP A 146 8.57 -4.29 -15.17
CA ASP A 146 8.87 -4.18 -13.75
C ASP A 146 8.14 -5.26 -12.93
N VAL A 147 6.88 -5.57 -13.27
CA VAL A 147 6.12 -6.66 -12.63
C VAL A 147 6.81 -8.00 -12.89
N ASP A 148 7.12 -8.31 -14.15
CA ASP A 148 7.81 -9.56 -14.53
C ASP A 148 9.14 -9.71 -13.79
N PHE A 149 9.91 -8.61 -13.71
CA PHE A 149 11.17 -8.57 -12.99
C PHE A 149 10.98 -8.80 -11.49
N ALA A 150 10.01 -8.11 -10.87
CA ALA A 150 9.73 -8.19 -9.45
C ALA A 150 9.27 -9.59 -9.02
N VAL A 151 8.27 -10.16 -9.70
CA VAL A 151 7.76 -11.51 -9.37
C VAL A 151 8.84 -12.57 -9.54
N THR A 152 9.70 -12.43 -10.55
CA THR A 152 10.80 -13.38 -10.81
C THR A 152 11.91 -13.31 -9.75
N HIS A 153 12.32 -12.10 -9.35
CA HIS A 153 13.53 -11.90 -8.54
C HIS A 153 13.25 -11.65 -7.05
N PHE A 154 12.03 -11.26 -6.70
CA PHE A 154 11.61 -10.85 -5.36
C PHE A 154 10.25 -11.47 -4.98
N PRO A 155 10.16 -12.80 -4.84
CA PRO A 155 8.88 -13.50 -4.62
C PRO A 155 8.17 -13.16 -3.30
N LYS A 156 8.84 -12.46 -2.38
CA LYS A 156 8.26 -11.99 -1.11
C LYS A 156 7.90 -10.50 -1.11
N LEU A 157 8.23 -9.77 -2.17
CA LEU A 157 7.99 -8.34 -2.27
C LEU A 157 6.50 -8.09 -2.41
N GLY A 158 5.95 -7.29 -1.50
CA GLY A 158 4.61 -6.75 -1.67
C GLY A 158 4.60 -5.67 -2.74
N MET A 159 3.53 -5.57 -3.50
CA MET A 159 3.37 -4.56 -4.55
C MET A 159 2.30 -3.56 -4.13
N VAL A 160 2.68 -2.29 -4.02
CA VAL A 160 1.73 -1.21 -3.78
C VAL A 160 1.24 -0.69 -5.12
N ILE A 161 -0.07 -0.77 -5.34
CA ILE A 161 -0.75 -0.22 -6.51
C ILE A 161 -1.69 0.89 -6.04
N ARG A 162 -2.01 1.83 -6.92
CA ARG A 162 -3.02 2.86 -6.67
C ARG A 162 -4.17 2.70 -7.65
N GLY A 163 -5.37 3.12 -7.25
CA GLY A 163 -6.50 3.21 -8.16
C GLY A 163 -6.16 4.13 -9.34
N GLY A 164 -6.47 3.70 -10.56
CA GLY A 164 -6.31 4.54 -11.76
C GLY A 164 -7.06 5.88 -11.63
N GLU A 165 -6.61 6.88 -12.38
CA GLU A 165 -7.23 8.20 -12.40
C GLU A 165 -8.71 8.12 -12.81
N GLU A 166 -9.58 8.90 -12.16
CA GLU A 166 -10.96 9.10 -12.62
C GLU A 166 -10.94 9.98 -13.86
N GLU A 167 -11.35 9.45 -15.02
CA GLU A 167 -11.57 10.28 -16.22
C GLU A 167 -12.78 11.21 -16.01
N ALA A 168 -13.76 10.79 -15.20
CA ALA A 168 -14.90 11.57 -14.72
C ALA A 168 -15.45 10.93 -13.42
N PRO A 169 -16.28 11.65 -12.61
CA PRO A 169 -16.85 11.08 -11.39
C PRO A 169 -17.61 9.76 -11.66
N GLY A 170 -17.09 8.66 -11.13
CA GLY A 170 -17.64 7.32 -11.33
C GLY A 170 -17.26 6.62 -12.64
N ILE A 171 -16.34 7.18 -13.44
CA ILE A 171 -15.75 6.56 -14.64
C ILE A 171 -14.23 6.45 -14.43
N LYS A 172 -13.76 5.21 -14.32
CA LYS A 172 -12.34 4.87 -14.24
C LYS A 172 -11.99 3.87 -15.33
N SER A 173 -10.79 4.03 -15.90
CA SER A 173 -10.18 2.96 -16.67
C SER A 173 -9.43 2.04 -15.70
N PHE A 174 -9.78 0.74 -15.74
CA PHE A 174 -9.09 -0.30 -15.00
C PHE A 174 -8.17 -1.13 -15.90
N ASP A 175 -8.02 -0.76 -17.17
CA ASP A 175 -7.30 -1.57 -18.17
C ASP A 175 -5.85 -1.85 -17.75
N GLU A 176 -5.13 -0.83 -17.25
CA GLU A 176 -3.75 -1.00 -16.75
C GLU A 176 -3.68 -1.89 -15.49
N LEU A 177 -4.70 -1.84 -14.64
CA LEU A 177 -4.78 -2.67 -13.44
C LEU A 177 -5.13 -4.11 -13.78
N ASP A 178 -6.05 -4.32 -14.73
CA ASP A 178 -6.40 -5.65 -15.23
C ASP A 178 -5.16 -6.31 -15.87
N GLU A 179 -4.41 -5.59 -16.71
CA GLU A 179 -3.13 -6.06 -17.26
C GLU A 179 -2.11 -6.39 -16.16
N PHE A 180 -2.01 -5.57 -15.11
CA PHE A 180 -1.16 -5.84 -13.96
C PHE A 180 -1.55 -7.15 -13.26
N PHE A 181 -2.84 -7.33 -12.94
CA PHE A 181 -3.33 -8.52 -12.23
C PHE A 181 -3.17 -9.79 -13.08
N GLU A 182 -3.53 -9.76 -14.36
CA GLU A 182 -3.34 -10.89 -15.28
C GLU A 182 -1.86 -11.33 -15.32
N ARG A 183 -0.95 -10.35 -15.35
CA ARG A 183 0.48 -10.62 -15.36
C ARG A 183 0.95 -11.25 -14.06
N VAL A 184 0.53 -10.72 -12.91
CA VAL A 184 0.84 -11.31 -11.59
C VAL A 184 0.32 -12.75 -11.48
N GLU A 185 -0.87 -13.04 -12.01
CA GLU A 185 -1.46 -14.38 -12.00
C GLU A 185 -0.77 -15.38 -12.94
N SER A 186 0.03 -14.91 -13.90
CA SER A 186 0.71 -15.75 -14.89
C SER A 186 1.96 -16.48 -14.37
N PHE A 187 2.41 -16.20 -13.14
CA PHE A 187 3.61 -16.76 -12.50
C PHE A 187 3.29 -17.70 -11.31
#